data_AF-A0A6P2DYV2-F1
#
_entry.id   AF-A0A6P2DYV2-F1
#
_cell.length_a   1.000
_cell.length_b   1.000
_cell.length_c   1.000
_cell.angle_alpha   90.00
_cell.angle_beta   90.00
_cell.angle_gamma   90.00
#
_symmetry.space_group_name_H-M   'P 1'
#
loop_
_entity.id
_entity.type
_entity.pdbx_description
1 polymer ?
#
loop_
_entity_poly.entity_id
_entity_poly.type
_entity_poly.pdbx_seq_one_letter_code
_entity_poly.pdbx_strand_id
1 'polypeptide(L)'
;MGERIFMLELQERLSTDPHGELRRSLIAQLQDLQTTLLARRRQLNEPEVYHRIQAALGAVEAALGTLRTLSIRKGPSVGRWRP
;
A
#
# COMPACT_ATOMS: atom_id res chain seq x y z
N MET A 1 13.11 2.33 16.79
CA MET A 1 12.02 3.28 17.10
C MET A 1 11.45 3.99 15.86
N GLY A 2 12.21 4.18 14.77
CA GLY A 2 11.72 4.91 13.57
C GLY A 2 10.58 4.25 12.79
N GLU A 3 10.56 2.91 12.66
CA GLU A 3 9.53 2.20 11.87
C GLU A 3 8.11 2.34 12.44
N ARG A 4 7.97 2.41 13.77
CA ARG A 4 6.67 2.63 14.43
C ARG A 4 6.14 4.05 14.19
N ILE A 5 7.02 5.05 14.16
CA ILE A 5 6.64 6.44 13.89
C ILE A 5 6.14 6.57 12.45
N PHE A 6 6.86 5.96 11.50
CA PHE A 6 6.48 5.96 10.09
C PHE A 6 5.14 5.25 9.81
N MET A 7 4.89 4.11 10.46
CA MET A 7 3.63 3.37 10.31
C MET A 7 2.42 4.17 10.84
N LEU A 8 2.60 4.88 11.96
CA LEU A 8 1.55 5.72 12.55
C LEU A 8 1.25 6.93 11.66
N GLU A 9 2.28 7.58 11.10
CA GLU A 9 2.13 8.73 10.20
C GLU A 9 1.43 8.34 8.89
N LEU A 10 1.76 7.19 8.32
CA LEU A 10 1.09 6.68 7.11
C LEU A 10 -0.38 6.35 7.37
N GLN A 11 -0.68 5.73 8.52
CA GLN A 11 -2.06 5.41 8.90
C GLN A 11 -2.87 6.69 9.14
N GLU A 12 -2.29 7.70 9.78
CA GLU A 12 -2.93 9.00 9.99
C GLU A 12 -3.22 9.67 8.64
N ARG A 13 -2.23 9.76 7.74
CA ARG A 13 -2.40 10.36 6.41
C ARG A 13 -3.44 9.65 5.55
N LEU A 14 -3.49 8.32 5.61
CA LEU A 14 -4.55 7.54 4.96
C LEU A 14 -5.91 7.79 5.61
N SER A 15 -5.96 7.99 6.93
CA SER A 15 -7.22 8.26 7.64
C SER A 15 -7.77 9.66 7.35
N THR A 16 -6.89 10.62 7.07
CA THR A 16 -7.22 12.00 6.69
C THR A 16 -7.30 12.19 5.17
N ASP A 17 -7.45 11.12 4.38
CA ASP A 17 -7.58 11.15 2.92
C ASP A 17 -9.06 11.03 2.49
N PRO A 18 -9.86 12.12 2.55
CA PRO A 18 -11.30 12.08 2.31
C PRO A 18 -11.66 11.66 0.88
N HIS A 19 -10.74 11.85 -0.06
CA HIS A 19 -10.91 11.53 -1.48
C HIS A 19 -10.18 10.26 -1.90
N GLY A 20 -9.47 9.59 -0.99
CA GLY A 20 -8.72 8.38 -1.27
C GLY A 20 -7.61 8.57 -2.32
N GLU A 21 -7.09 9.78 -2.51
CA GLU A 21 -6.07 10.07 -3.52
C GLU A 21 -4.71 9.48 -3.17
N LEU A 22 -4.30 9.60 -1.91
CA LEU A 22 -3.07 8.98 -1.42
C LEU A 22 -3.18 7.46 -1.50
N ARG A 23 -4.32 6.91 -1.09
CA ARG A 23 -4.60 5.47 -1.26
C ARG A 23 -4.50 5.04 -2.71
N ARG A 24 -5.16 5.75 -3.64
CA ARG A 24 -5.13 5.42 -5.07
C ARG A 24 -3.74 5.52 -5.66
N SER A 25 -2.97 6.54 -5.29
CA SER A 25 -1.58 6.72 -5.72
C SER A 25 -0.69 5.57 -5.25
N LEU A 26 -0.78 5.18 -3.97
CA LEU A 26 -0.02 4.06 -3.43
C LEU A 26 -0.38 2.73 -4.08
N ILE A 27 -1.67 2.49 -4.34
CA ILE A 27 -2.13 1.30 -5.07
C ILE A 27 -1.55 1.28 -6.48
N ALA A 28 -1.59 2.41 -7.20
CA ALA A 28 -1.04 2.51 -8.56
C ALA A 28 0.46 2.24 -8.59
N GLN A 29 1.23 2.82 -7.67
CA GLN A 29 2.68 2.59 -7.56
C GLN A 29 3.01 1.12 -7.28
N LEU A 30 2.26 0.47 -6.39
CA LEU A 30 2.44 -0.95 -6.08
C LEU A 30 2.06 -1.85 -7.27
N GLN A 31 1.04 -1.50 -8.04
CA GLN A 31 0.65 -2.22 -9.25
C GLN A 31 1.70 -2.09 -10.37
N ASP A 32 2.29 -0.91 -10.53
CA ASP A 32 3.39 -0.68 -11.47
C ASP A 32 4.62 -1.51 -11.08
N LEU A 33 4.96 -1.52 -9.79
CA LEU A 33 6.04 -2.35 -9.26
C LEU A 33 5.76 -3.84 -9.47
N GLN A 34 4.53 -4.30 -9.22
CA GLN A 34 4.12 -5.68 -9.49
C GLN A 34 4.30 -6.04 -10.97
N THR A 35 3.88 -5.17 -11.88
CA THR A 35 4.01 -5.36 -13.33
C THR A 35 5.47 -5.46 -13.74
N THR A 36 6.32 -4.59 -13.20
CA THR A 36 7.77 -4.59 -13.45
C THR A 36 8.43 -5.87 -12.95
N LEU A 37 8.07 -6.34 -11.75
CA LEU A 37 8.58 -7.58 -11.18
C LEU A 37 8.15 -8.81 -11.98
N LEU A 38 6.88 -8.85 -12.44
CA LEU A 38 6.38 -9.93 -13.30
C LEU A 38 7.08 -9.96 -14.65
N ALA A 39 7.35 -8.80 -15.26
CA ALA A 39 8.09 -8.69 -16.50
C ALA A 39 9.52 -9.21 -16.33
N ARG A 40 10.22 -8.80 -15.26
CA ARG A 40 11.56 -9.30 -14.93
C ARG A 40 11.56 -10.80 -14.66
N ARG A 41 10.55 -11.34 -13.96
CA ARG A 41 10.43 -12.78 -13.70
C ARG A 41 10.40 -13.62 -14.98
N ARG A 42 9.78 -13.10 -16.05
CA ARG A 42 9.70 -13.80 -17.35
C ARG A 42 11.02 -13.81 -18.12
N GLN A 43 11.96 -12.94 -17.78
CA GLN A 43 13.23 -12.76 -18.49
C GLN A 43 14.38 -13.56 -17.86
N LEU A 44 14.13 -14.35 -16.81
CA LEU A 44 15.19 -14.95 -16.00
C LEU A 44 15.40 -16.44 -16.26
N ASN A 45 16.68 -16.79 -16.36
CA ASN A 45 17.19 -18.17 -16.34
C ASN A 45 17.85 -18.53 -15.00
N GLU A 46 18.13 -17.55 -14.13
CA GLU A 46 18.83 -17.75 -12.86
C GLU A 46 17.87 -18.00 -11.68
N PRO A 47 17.99 -19.14 -10.96
CA PRO A 47 17.11 -19.50 -9.86
C PRO A 47 17.12 -18.50 -8.69
N GLU A 48 18.28 -17.95 -8.31
CA GLU A 48 18.39 -17.03 -7.18
C GLU A 48 17.63 -15.72 -7.42
N VAL A 49 17.75 -15.17 -8.63
CA VAL A 49 17.06 -13.94 -9.00
C VAL A 49 15.55 -14.18 -9.07
N TYR A 50 15.13 -15.35 -9.54
CA TYR A 50 13.72 -15.77 -9.50
C TYR A 50 13.16 -15.78 -8.07
N HIS A 51 13.88 -16.38 -7.12
CA HIS A 51 13.46 -16.41 -5.71
C HIS A 51 13.37 -15.01 -5.08
N ARG A 52 14.32 -14.12 -5.38
CA ARG A 52 14.28 -12.73 -4.92
C ARG A 52 13.07 -11.98 -5.49
N ILE A 53 12.76 -12.18 -6.77
CA ILE A 53 11.58 -11.56 -7.39
C ILE A 53 10.29 -12.13 -6.82
N GLN A 54 10.22 -13.44 -6.56
CA GLN A 54 9.06 -14.04 -5.90
C GLN A 54 8.84 -13.46 -4.49
N ALA A 55 9.90 -13.30 -3.71
CA ALA A 55 9.81 -12.67 -2.39
C ALA A 55 9.32 -11.20 -2.50
N ALA A 56 9.83 -10.45 -3.48
CA ALA A 56 9.39 -9.08 -3.72
C ALA A 56 7.92 -9.00 -4.16
N LEU A 57 7.46 -9.93 -5.02
CA LEU A 57 6.05 -10.02 -5.42
C LEU A 57 5.14 -10.30 -4.22
N GLY A 58 5.52 -11.24 -3.35
CA GLY A 58 4.77 -11.53 -2.13
C GLY A 58 4.67 -10.32 -1.19
N ALA A 59 5.75 -9.54 -1.05
CA ALA A 59 5.72 -8.30 -0.26
C ALA A 59 4.78 -7.24 -0.86
N VAL A 60 4.78 -7.08 -2.18
CA VAL A 60 3.88 -6.14 -2.88
C VAL A 60 2.42 -6.57 -2.75
N GLU A 61 2.14 -7.86 -2.86
CA GLU A 61 0.78 -8.41 -2.68
C GLU A 61 0.27 -8.21 -1.25
N ALA A 62 1.12 -8.43 -0.24
CA ALA A 62 0.80 -8.16 1.15
C ALA A 62 0.52 -6.67 1.41
N ALA A 63 1.32 -5.77 0.81
CA ALA A 63 1.13 -4.33 0.91
C ALA A 63 -0.19 -3.88 0.26
N LEU A 64 -0.51 -4.39 -0.93
CA LEU A 64 -1.79 -4.15 -1.60
C LEU A 64 -2.97 -4.68 -0.78
N GLY A 65 -2.85 -5.86 -0.20
CA GLY A 65 -3.83 -6.45 0.70
C GLY A 65 -4.09 -5.53 1.90
N THR A 66 -3.02 -5.09 2.57
CA THR A 66 -3.08 -4.19 3.72
C THR A 66 -3.76 -2.86 3.37
N LEU A 67 -3.40 -2.25 2.23
CA LEU A 67 -4.03 -1.01 1.77
C LEU A 67 -5.50 -1.17 1.43
N ARG A 68 -5.95 -2.34 0.98
CA ARG A 68 -7.36 -2.65 0.72
C ARG A 68 -8.14 -2.90 2.01
N THR A 69 -7.54 -3.58 2.99
CA THR A 69 -8.18 -3.93 4.27
C THR A 69 -8.19 -2.81 5.28
N LEU A 70 -7.38 -1.77 5.10
CA LEU A 70 -7.43 -0.55 5.92
C LEU A 70 -8.78 0.17 5.69
N SER A 71 -9.88 -0.32 6.26
CA SER A 71 -11.11 0.46 6.33
C SER A 71 -10.86 1.64 7.25
N ILE A 72 -10.60 2.80 6.64
CA ILE A 72 -10.50 4.08 7.33
C ILE A 72 -11.84 4.25 8.03
N ARG A 73 -11.83 4.18 9.37
CA ARG A 73 -12.99 4.61 10.14
C ARG A 73 -13.21 6.07 9.74
N LYS A 74 -14.29 6.35 9.01
CA LYS A 74 -14.82 7.71 8.94
C LYS A 74 -14.90 8.18 10.38
N GLY A 75 -14.05 9.13 10.77
CA GLY A 75 -14.19 9.81 12.05
C GLY A 75 -15.64 10.29 12.16
N PRO A 76 -16.23 10.29 13.37
CA PRO A 76 -17.63 10.64 13.53
C PRO A 76 -17.87 11.96 12.81
N SER A 77 -18.80 11.96 11.85
CA SER A 77 -19.31 13.15 11.19
C SER A 77 -19.59 14.14 12.30
N VAL A 78 -18.74 15.16 12.45
CA VAL A 78 -18.91 16.15 13.52
C VAL A 78 -20.27 16.76 13.26
N GLY A 79 -21.24 16.36 14.09
CA GLY A 79 -22.61 16.80 13.99
C GLY A 79 -22.58 18.31 14.00
N ARG A 80 -22.99 18.89 12.87
CA ARG A 80 -23.20 20.32 12.71
C ARG A 80 -24.22 20.74 13.77
N TRP A 81 -23.74 21.15 14.94
CA TRP A 81 -24.52 21.87 15.94
C TRP A 81 -25.02 23.13 15.25
N ARG A 82 -26.34 23.24 15.09
CA ARG A 82 -27.01 24.49 14.74
C ARG A 82 -27.43 25.17 16.06
N PRO A 83 -27.13 26.46 16.25
CA PRO A 83 -27.65 27.24 17.37
C PRO A 83 -29.18 27.42 17.27
#